data_AF-A0A963MG02-F1
#
_entry.id   AF-A0A963MG02-F1
#
_cell.length_a   1.000
_cell.length_b   1.000
_cell.length_c   1.000
_cell.angle_alpha   90.00
_cell.angle_beta   90.00
_cell.angle_gamma   90.00
#
_symmetry.space_group_name_H-M   'P 1'
#
loop_
_entity.id
_entity.type
_entity.pdbx_description
1 polymer ?
#
loop_
_entity_poly.entity_id
_entity_poly.type
_entity_poly.pdbx_seq_one_letter_code
_entity_poly.pdbx_strand_id
1 'polypeptide(L)'
;MTRPPTGSTTAVSHRTILGIAVPIMLSNVSTPLLGAIDTAVVGQIPDPAHIGAVAVGSLVFTFLFWAFGFLRMGTTGLTAQALGAQDADEMVAALGRALLVAALAGAGMVVLQWPIRETAFALLEASDAVEGLGRSYFDIRIWAAPATLANYALLGWFIGLGRTDIALVL
;
A
#
# COMPACT_ATOMS: atom_id res chain seq x y z
N MET A 1 49.37 3.37 -25.40
CA MET A 1 49.06 2.55 -24.21
C MET A 1 48.69 3.50 -23.07
N THR A 2 47.39 3.73 -22.86
CA THR A 2 46.85 4.72 -21.90
C THR A 2 46.02 4.01 -20.84
N ARG A 3 46.21 4.44 -19.59
CA ARG A 3 45.83 3.83 -18.29
C ARG A 3 44.36 3.38 -18.16
N PRO A 4 44.05 2.39 -17.31
CA PRO A 4 42.69 2.08 -16.90
C PRO A 4 42.12 3.19 -15.97
N PRO A 5 40.79 3.43 -15.97
CA PRO A 5 40.15 4.34 -15.03
C PRO A 5 40.21 3.76 -13.61
N THR A 6 40.83 4.50 -12.70
CA THR A 6 40.79 4.23 -11.26
C THR A 6 39.39 4.56 -10.74
N GLY A 7 38.57 3.54 -10.53
CA GLY A 7 37.34 3.69 -9.76
C GLY A 7 37.70 4.19 -8.36
N SER A 8 37.20 5.37 -7.98
CA SER A 8 37.26 5.84 -6.61
C SER A 8 36.36 4.94 -5.78
N THR A 9 36.94 3.95 -5.11
CA THR A 9 36.25 3.16 -4.09
C THR A 9 36.02 4.10 -2.91
N THR A 10 34.91 4.84 -2.92
CA THR A 10 34.49 5.66 -1.78
C THR A 10 34.37 4.70 -0.60
N ALA A 11 35.32 4.77 0.34
CA ALA A 11 35.38 3.85 1.46
C ALA A 11 34.06 3.98 2.25
N VAL A 12 33.23 2.95 2.15
CA VAL A 12 31.95 2.88 2.86
C VAL A 12 32.28 2.85 4.35
N SER A 13 32.11 4.00 5.01
CA SER A 13 32.36 4.14 6.45
C SER A 13 31.15 3.67 7.25
N HIS A 14 31.38 3.06 8.42
CA HIS A 14 30.32 2.74 9.38
C HIS A 14 29.44 3.95 9.71
N ARG A 15 30.01 5.16 9.71
CA ARG A 15 29.27 6.41 9.92
C ARG A 15 28.30 6.70 8.77
N THR A 16 28.70 6.41 7.53
CA THR A 16 27.86 6.55 6.34
C THR A 16 26.76 5.49 6.33
N ILE A 17 27.09 4.24 6.70
CA ILE A 17 26.10 3.15 6.82
C ILE A 17 25.07 3.48 7.90
N LEU A 18 25.51 3.90 9.09
CA LEU A 18 24.61 4.25 10.20
C LEU A 18 23.75 5.49 9.87
N GLY A 19 24.29 6.47 9.15
CA GLY A 19 23.54 7.65 8.71
C GLY A 19 22.36 7.31 7.79
N ILE A 20 22.43 6.19 7.06
CA ILE A 20 21.35 5.70 6.19
C ILE A 20 20.49 4.65 6.91
N ALA A 21 21.11 3.73 7.63
CA ALA A 21 20.43 2.61 8.27
C ALA A 21 19.52 3.05 9.43
N VAL A 22 19.96 4.01 10.27
CA VAL A 22 19.19 4.44 11.44
C VAL A 22 17.84 5.06 11.06
N PRO A 23 17.74 6.01 10.12
CA PRO A 23 16.44 6.55 9.67
C PRO A 23 15.52 5.48 9.07
N ILE A 24 16.08 4.56 8.28
CA ILE A 24 15.31 3.48 7.64
C ILE A 24 14.77 2.51 8.69
N MET A 25 15.59 2.12 9.67
CA MET A 25 15.19 1.23 10.76
C MET A 25 14.10 1.87 11.63
N LEU A 26 14.24 3.16 11.97
CA LEU A 26 13.20 3.93 12.69
C LEU A 26 11.87 3.98 11.92
N SER A 27 11.93 4.23 10.61
CA SER A 27 10.73 4.25 9.76
C SER A 27 10.05 2.88 9.70
N ASN A 28 10.84 1.81 9.58
CA ASN A 28 10.31 0.45 9.54
C ASN A 28 9.74 0.00 10.88
N VAL A 29 10.31 0.45 12.00
CA VAL A 29 9.82 0.18 13.36
C VAL A 29 8.49 0.89 13.64
N SER A 30 8.19 1.99 12.95
CA SER A 30 6.94 2.74 13.15
C SER A 30 5.70 1.92 12.79
N THR A 31 5.79 1.04 11.79
CA THR A 31 4.67 0.19 11.34
C THR A 31 4.21 -0.81 12.43
N PRO A 32 5.08 -1.65 13.01
CA PRO A 32 4.70 -2.54 14.11
C PRO A 32 4.35 -1.77 15.40
N LEU A 33 4.94 -0.61 15.64
CA LEU A 33 4.57 0.23 16.79
C LEU A 33 3.15 0.78 16.67
N LEU A 34 2.74 1.21 15.47
CA LEU A 34 1.36 1.60 15.20
C LEU A 34 0.40 0.44 15.47
N GLY A 35 0.71 -0.76 14.99
CA GLY A 35 -0.09 -1.96 15.29
C GLY A 35 -0.15 -2.31 16.78
N ALA A 36 0.95 -2.13 17.52
CA ALA A 36 0.99 -2.36 18.97
C ALA A 36 0.16 -1.32 19.74
N ILE A 37 0.22 -0.05 19.34
CA ILE A 37 -0.60 1.03 19.93
C ILE A 37 -2.07 0.83 19.61
N ASP A 38 -2.39 0.49 18.35
CA ASP A 38 -3.76 0.17 17.95
C ASP A 38 -4.29 -0.94 18.86
N THR A 39 -3.56 -2.06 19.00
CA THR A 39 -3.92 -3.17 19.89
C THR A 39 -4.10 -2.75 21.36
N ALA A 40 -3.25 -1.86 21.87
CA ALA A 40 -3.31 -1.40 23.26
C ALA A 40 -4.51 -0.47 23.53
N VAL A 41 -4.82 0.44 22.61
CA VAL A 41 -5.97 1.36 22.69
C VAL A 41 -7.27 0.57 22.56
N VAL A 42 -7.29 -0.35 21.60
CA VAL A 42 -8.31 -1.37 21.42
C VAL A 42 -8.53 -2.17 22.71
N GLY A 43 -7.49 -2.65 23.37
CA GLY A 43 -7.62 -3.44 24.59
C GLY A 43 -8.36 -2.76 25.76
N GLN A 44 -8.63 -1.45 25.69
CA GLN A 44 -9.31 -0.67 26.73
C GLN A 44 -10.80 -0.40 26.48
N ILE A 45 -11.39 -0.76 25.33
CA ILE A 45 -12.82 -0.52 25.09
C ILE A 45 -13.66 -1.61 25.80
N PRO A 46 -14.77 -1.24 26.48
CA PRO A 46 -15.53 -2.15 27.35
C PRO A 46 -16.17 -3.37 26.66
N ASP A 47 -16.43 -3.29 25.36
CA ASP A 47 -16.95 -4.39 24.55
C ASP A 47 -15.91 -4.84 23.50
N PRO A 48 -15.19 -5.95 23.76
CA PRO A 48 -14.19 -6.49 22.85
C PRO A 48 -14.72 -6.81 21.45
N ALA A 49 -16.04 -7.03 21.29
CA ALA A 49 -16.63 -7.42 20.02
C ALA A 49 -16.54 -6.32 18.96
N HIS A 50 -16.73 -5.05 19.33
CA HIS A 50 -16.67 -3.92 18.41
C HIS A 50 -15.29 -3.75 17.78
N ILE A 51 -14.26 -4.05 18.55
CA ILE A 51 -12.91 -3.91 18.08
C ILE A 51 -12.43 -5.15 17.34
N GLY A 52 -12.79 -6.34 17.83
CA GLY A 52 -12.59 -7.57 17.08
C GLY A 52 -13.14 -7.41 15.67
N ALA A 53 -14.32 -6.77 15.53
CA ALA A 53 -14.95 -6.52 14.24
C ALA A 53 -14.14 -5.56 13.34
N VAL A 54 -13.67 -4.43 13.89
CA VAL A 54 -12.81 -3.50 13.12
C VAL A 54 -11.47 -4.15 12.75
N ALA A 55 -10.87 -4.92 13.65
CA ALA A 55 -9.60 -5.61 13.41
C ALA A 55 -9.74 -6.67 12.31
N VAL A 56 -10.75 -7.55 12.43
CA VAL A 56 -11.06 -8.60 11.44
C VAL A 56 -11.41 -7.96 10.09
N GLY A 57 -12.29 -6.95 10.08
CA GLY A 57 -12.65 -6.22 8.86
C GLY A 57 -11.45 -5.52 8.21
N SER A 58 -10.58 -4.88 9.00
CA SER A 58 -9.36 -4.22 8.49
C SER A 58 -8.35 -5.22 7.95
N LEU A 59 -8.24 -6.41 8.54
CA LEU A 59 -7.38 -7.48 8.04
C LEU A 59 -7.79 -7.92 6.63
N VAL A 60 -9.10 -8.06 6.37
CA VAL A 60 -9.62 -8.38 5.03
C VAL A 60 -9.16 -7.33 4.01
N PHE A 61 -9.37 -6.04 4.29
CA PHE A 61 -8.93 -4.97 3.39
C PHE A 61 -7.42 -4.87 3.26
N THR A 62 -6.67 -5.19 4.31
CA THR A 62 -5.21 -5.22 4.28
C THR A 62 -4.74 -6.24 3.25
N PHE A 63 -5.27 -7.47 3.29
CA PHE A 63 -4.95 -8.49 2.31
C PHE A 63 -5.42 -8.12 0.90
N LEU A 64 -6.67 -7.67 0.75
CA LEU A 64 -7.23 -7.29 -0.55
C LEU A 64 -6.41 -6.19 -1.22
N PHE A 65 -6.14 -5.09 -0.52
CA PHE A 65 -5.39 -3.98 -1.09
C PHE A 65 -3.90 -4.29 -1.26
N TRP A 66 -3.31 -5.08 -0.35
CA TRP A 66 -1.91 -5.51 -0.50
C TRP A 66 -1.69 -6.33 -1.78
N ALA A 67 -2.65 -7.18 -2.17
CA ALA A 67 -2.59 -7.92 -3.42
C ALA A 67 -2.49 -7.01 -4.66
N PHE A 68 -3.02 -5.78 -4.58
CA PHE A 68 -2.94 -4.75 -5.62
C PHE A 68 -1.80 -3.75 -5.41
N GLY A 69 -0.91 -3.98 -4.43
CA GLY A 69 0.28 -3.15 -4.21
C GLY A 69 1.22 -3.06 -5.42
N PHE A 70 1.11 -4.01 -6.35
CA PHE A 70 1.82 -3.98 -7.63
C PHE A 70 1.47 -2.75 -8.48
N LEU A 71 0.25 -2.18 -8.37
CA LEU A 71 -0.09 -0.97 -9.11
C LEU A 71 0.87 0.17 -8.77
N ARG A 72 1.28 0.28 -7.51
CA ARG A 72 2.24 1.30 -7.08
C ARG A 72 3.62 1.01 -7.68
N MET A 73 4.20 -0.15 -7.35
CA MET A 73 5.58 -0.46 -7.76
C MET A 73 5.73 -0.60 -9.28
N GLY A 74 4.75 -1.20 -9.96
CA GLY A 74 4.73 -1.37 -11.41
C GLY A 74 4.63 -0.05 -12.14
N THR A 75 3.73 0.84 -11.71
CA THR A 75 3.59 2.18 -12.32
C THR A 75 4.83 3.04 -12.06
N THR A 76 5.46 2.97 -10.88
CA THR A 76 6.73 3.65 -10.60
C THR A 76 7.82 3.25 -11.58
N GLY A 77 8.03 1.96 -11.81
CA GLY A 77 9.05 1.47 -12.72
C GLY A 77 8.84 1.91 -14.17
N LEU A 78 7.62 1.74 -14.69
CA LEU A 78 7.26 2.13 -16.05
C LEU A 78 7.37 3.64 -16.26
N THR A 79 6.90 4.43 -15.29
CA THR A 79 6.97 5.91 -15.37
C THR A 79 8.42 6.40 -15.30
N ALA A 80 9.25 5.81 -14.42
CA ALA A 80 10.66 6.18 -14.32
C ALA A 80 11.45 5.84 -15.59
N GLN A 81 11.13 4.72 -16.24
CA GLN A 81 11.73 4.35 -17.53
C GLN A 81 11.34 5.35 -18.64
N ALA A 82 10.05 5.69 -18.74
CA ALA A 82 9.56 6.68 -19.70
C ALA A 82 10.17 8.07 -19.46
N LEU A 83 10.29 8.49 -18.19
CA LEU A 83 10.97 9.72 -17.81
C LEU A 83 12.45 9.70 -18.23
N GLY A 84 13.15 8.60 -17.98
CA GLY A 84 14.55 8.42 -18.38
C GLY A 84 14.76 8.44 -19.90
N ALA A 85 13.75 8.01 -20.66
CA ALA A 85 13.71 8.08 -22.13
C ALA A 85 13.24 9.44 -22.68
N GLN A 86 12.85 10.39 -21.80
CA GLN A 86 12.20 11.65 -22.17
C GLN A 86 10.92 11.49 -23.00
N ASP A 87 10.19 10.39 -22.81
CA ASP A 87 8.96 10.08 -23.53
C ASP A 87 7.72 10.55 -22.73
N ALA A 88 7.24 11.76 -23.06
CA ALA A 88 6.10 12.36 -22.39
C ALA A 88 4.79 11.62 -22.64
N ASP A 89 4.62 11.07 -23.83
CA ASP A 89 3.40 10.36 -24.21
C ASP A 89 3.31 9.05 -23.44
N GLU A 90 4.42 8.31 -23.30
CA GLU A 90 4.45 7.07 -22.54
C GLU A 90 4.32 7.32 -21.02
N MET A 91 4.80 8.44 -20.49
CA MET A 91 4.54 8.82 -19.09
C MET A 91 3.04 8.98 -18.80
N VAL A 92 2.28 9.58 -19.72
CA VAL A 92 0.82 9.74 -19.59
C VAL A 92 0.11 8.40 -19.83
N ALA A 93 0.56 7.64 -20.83
CA ALA A 93 -0.03 6.34 -21.14
C ALA A 93 0.16 5.34 -19.99
N ALA A 94 1.30 5.35 -19.31
CA ALA A 94 1.55 4.55 -18.11
C ALA A 94 0.52 4.84 -17.00
N LEU A 95 0.25 6.12 -16.72
CA LEU A 95 -0.78 6.51 -15.76
C LEU A 95 -2.18 6.06 -16.20
N GLY A 96 -2.53 6.28 -17.47
CA GLY A 96 -3.83 5.91 -18.01
C GLY A 96 -4.10 4.40 -17.89
N ARG A 97 -3.12 3.56 -18.23
CA ARG A 97 -3.22 2.10 -18.07
C ARG A 97 -3.35 1.70 -16.61
N ALA A 98 -2.57 2.31 -15.72
CA ALA A 98 -2.64 2.03 -14.29
C ALA A 98 -4.00 2.43 -13.67
N LEU A 99 -4.53 3.60 -14.03
CA LEU A 99 -5.86 4.06 -13.59
C LEU A 99 -6.98 3.19 -14.15
N LEU A 100 -6.87 2.72 -15.39
CA LEU A 100 -7.84 1.79 -15.98
C LEU A 100 -7.85 0.47 -15.22
N VAL A 101 -6.68 -0.10 -14.92
CA VAL A 101 -6.57 -1.32 -14.10
C VAL A 101 -7.14 -1.08 -12.71
N ALA A 102 -6.82 0.05 -12.07
CA ALA A 102 -7.36 0.41 -10.76
C ALA A 102 -8.89 0.51 -10.76
N ALA A 103 -9.47 1.16 -11.78
CA ALA A 103 -10.91 1.32 -11.92
C ALA A 103 -11.61 -0.04 -12.14
N LEU A 104 -11.08 -0.88 -13.03
CA LEU A 104 -11.64 -2.20 -13.31
C LEU A 104 -11.53 -3.13 -12.10
N ALA A 105 -10.37 -3.15 -11.44
CA ALA A 105 -10.17 -3.95 -10.23
C ALA A 105 -11.07 -3.47 -9.08
N GLY A 106 -11.13 -2.16 -8.82
CA GLY A 106 -11.95 -1.58 -7.76
C GLY A 106 -13.44 -1.79 -8.02
N ALA A 107 -13.92 -1.58 -9.25
CA ALA A 107 -15.28 -1.89 -9.63
C ALA A 107 -15.58 -3.39 -9.49
N GLY A 108 -14.64 -4.25 -9.90
CA GLY A 108 -14.72 -5.70 -9.72
C GLY A 108 -14.86 -6.10 -8.25
N MET A 109 -14.11 -5.47 -7.34
CA MET A 109 -14.22 -5.69 -5.89
C MET A 109 -15.61 -5.30 -5.35
N VAL A 110 -16.18 -4.19 -5.83
CA VAL A 110 -17.53 -3.75 -5.44
C VAL A 110 -18.61 -4.69 -6.00
N VAL A 111 -18.49 -5.10 -7.26
CA VAL A 111 -19.44 -6.04 -7.87
C VAL A 111 -19.39 -7.42 -7.20
N LEU A 112 -18.19 -7.88 -6.85
CA LEU A 112 -17.94 -9.16 -6.19
C LEU A 112 -17.94 -9.04 -4.65
N GLN A 113 -18.48 -7.96 -4.09
CA GLN A 113 -18.41 -7.72 -2.64
C GLN A 113 -19.02 -8.87 -1.82
N TRP A 114 -20.13 -9.46 -2.28
CA TRP A 114 -20.80 -10.56 -1.59
C TRP A 114 -19.91 -11.82 -1.48
N PRO A 115 -19.44 -12.42 -2.59
CA PRO A 115 -18.58 -13.60 -2.51
C PRO A 115 -17.25 -13.31 -1.80
N ILE A 116 -16.69 -12.10 -1.93
CA ILE A 116 -15.48 -11.71 -1.19
C ILE A 116 -15.74 -11.72 0.31
N ARG A 117 -16.84 -11.12 0.77
CA ARG A 117 -17.21 -11.06 2.18
C ARG A 117 -17.44 -12.45 2.76
N GLU A 118 -18.26 -13.28 2.11
CA GLU A 118 -18.54 -14.64 2.61
C GLU A 118 -17.27 -15.47 2.71
N THR A 119 -16.40 -15.41 1.69
CA THR A 119 -15.13 -16.15 1.71
C THR A 119 -14.21 -15.64 2.80
N ALA A 120 -14.11 -14.32 2.96
CA ALA A 120 -13.24 -13.71 3.96
C ALA A 120 -13.64 -14.08 5.39
N PHE A 121 -14.93 -13.97 5.73
CA PHE A 121 -15.43 -14.31 7.07
C PHE A 121 -15.45 -15.82 7.32
N ALA A 122 -15.67 -16.65 6.30
CA ALA A 122 -15.54 -18.09 6.42
C ALA A 122 -14.10 -18.54 6.74
N LEU A 123 -13.08 -17.83 6.23
CA LEU A 123 -11.68 -18.13 6.51
C LEU A 123 -11.18 -17.59 7.86
N LEU A 124 -11.82 -16.55 8.40
CA LEU A 124 -11.37 -15.87 9.61
C LEU A 124 -11.94 -16.46 10.91
N GLU A 125 -12.95 -17.34 10.83
CA GLU A 125 -13.58 -18.03 11.98
C GLU A 125 -13.78 -17.11 13.19
N ALA A 126 -14.45 -15.97 12.98
CA ALA A 126 -14.76 -15.01 14.04
C ALA A 126 -15.97 -15.46 14.88
N SER A 127 -16.09 -14.97 16.11
CA SER A 127 -17.31 -15.18 16.90
C SER A 127 -18.52 -14.45 16.29
N ASP A 128 -19.73 -14.96 16.50
CA ASP A 128 -20.97 -14.40 15.91
C ASP A 128 -21.12 -12.88 16.13
N ALA A 129 -20.76 -12.40 17.34
CA ALA A 129 -20.83 -10.98 17.69
C ALA A 129 -19.83 -10.12 16.90
N VAL A 130 -18.63 -10.65 16.62
CA VAL A 130 -17.58 -9.99 15.84
C VAL A 130 -17.89 -10.05 14.35
N GLU A 131 -18.41 -11.17 13.86
CA GLU A 131 -18.72 -11.38 12.47
C GLU A 131 -19.84 -10.44 11.98
N GLY A 132 -20.93 -10.28 12.75
CA GLY A 132 -22.02 -9.39 12.37
C GLY A 132 -21.58 -7.92 12.22
N LEU A 133 -20.79 -7.43 13.17
CA LEU A 133 -20.22 -6.08 13.12
C LEU A 133 -19.15 -5.95 12.03
N GLY A 134 -18.32 -6.98 11.82
CA GLY A 134 -17.28 -7.01 10.81
C GLY A 134 -17.85 -6.98 9.39
N ARG A 135 -18.94 -7.73 9.14
CA ARG A 135 -19.67 -7.73 7.86
C ARG A 135 -20.25 -6.35 7.57
N SER A 136 -20.85 -5.70 8.57
CA SER A 136 -21.37 -4.33 8.45
C SER A 136 -20.27 -3.34 8.10
N TYR A 137 -19.11 -3.45 8.75
CA TYR A 137 -17.93 -2.64 8.44
C TYR A 137 -17.42 -2.88 7.01
N PHE A 138 -17.38 -4.15 6.57
CA PHE A 138 -16.97 -4.52 5.21
C PHE A 138 -17.87 -3.87 4.15
N ASP A 139 -19.19 -3.98 4.32
CA ASP A 139 -20.18 -3.50 3.36
C ASP A 139 -20.09 -1.98 3.13
N ILE A 140 -19.70 -1.23 4.16
CA ILE A 140 -19.49 0.21 4.06
C ILE A 140 -18.13 0.49 3.38
N ARG A 141 -17.08 -0.20 3.80
CA ARG A 141 -15.69 0.15 3.42
C ARG A 141 -15.29 -0.33 2.03
N ILE A 142 -15.95 -1.34 1.47
CA ILE A 142 -15.66 -1.85 0.12
C ILE A 142 -15.80 -0.78 -0.98
N TRP A 143 -16.68 0.21 -0.78
CA TRP A 143 -16.86 1.34 -1.69
C TRP A 143 -15.65 2.26 -1.80
N ALA A 144 -14.72 2.20 -0.83
CA ALA A 144 -13.45 2.92 -0.92
C ALA A 144 -12.47 2.26 -1.89
N ALA A 145 -12.66 0.99 -2.28
CA ALA A 145 -11.71 0.22 -3.08
C ALA A 145 -11.30 0.91 -4.40
N PRO A 146 -12.22 1.44 -5.24
CA PRO A 146 -11.84 2.13 -6.47
C PRO A 146 -10.93 3.33 -6.21
N ALA A 147 -11.24 4.13 -5.19
CA ALA A 147 -10.45 5.31 -4.83
C ALA A 147 -9.07 4.91 -4.28
N THR A 148 -9.01 3.87 -3.42
CA THR A 148 -7.75 3.36 -2.87
C THR A 148 -6.81 2.84 -3.96
N LEU A 149 -7.33 2.07 -4.92
CA LEU A 149 -6.49 1.56 -6.02
C LEU A 149 -6.05 2.67 -6.98
N ALA A 150 -6.90 3.66 -7.23
CA ALA A 150 -6.51 4.84 -8.01
C ALA A 150 -5.40 5.63 -7.31
N ASN A 151 -5.49 5.77 -5.98
CA ASN A 151 -4.44 6.39 -5.16
C ASN A 151 -3.11 5.61 -5.28
N TYR A 152 -3.12 4.27 -5.32
CA TYR A 152 -1.90 3.48 -5.56
C TYR A 152 -1.26 3.75 -6.92
N ALA A 153 -2.07 3.84 -7.98
CA ALA A 153 -1.59 4.19 -9.31
C ALA A 153 -0.98 5.61 -9.34
N LEU A 154 -1.65 6.59 -8.73
CA LEU A 154 -1.20 7.98 -8.66
C LEU A 154 0.10 8.09 -7.86
N LEU A 155 0.18 7.51 -6.66
CA LEU A 155 1.41 7.46 -5.87
C LEU A 155 2.54 6.81 -6.66
N GLY A 156 2.27 5.68 -7.32
CA GLY A 156 3.24 4.99 -8.17
C GLY A 156 3.81 5.92 -9.25
N TRP A 157 2.93 6.64 -9.95
CA TRP A 157 3.28 7.58 -11.00
C TRP A 157 4.09 8.78 -10.47
N PHE A 158 3.63 9.46 -9.41
CA PHE A 158 4.35 10.59 -8.83
C PHE A 158 5.73 10.21 -8.29
N ILE A 159 5.85 9.04 -7.65
CA ILE A 159 7.14 8.51 -7.20
C ILE A 159 8.04 8.25 -8.42
N GLY A 160 7.49 7.67 -9.50
CA GLY A 160 8.23 7.42 -10.75
C GLY A 160 8.74 8.70 -11.41
N LEU A 161 8.00 9.81 -11.26
CA LEU A 161 8.43 11.13 -11.72
C LEU A 161 9.45 11.82 -10.80
N GLY A 162 9.81 11.22 -9.66
CA GLY A 162 10.62 11.86 -8.64
C GLY A 162 9.90 12.97 -7.87
N ARG A 163 8.58 13.12 -8.04
CA ARG A 163 7.73 14.10 -7.35
C ARG A 163 7.16 13.54 -6.06
N THR A 164 8.06 13.14 -5.17
CA THR A 164 7.70 12.62 -3.85
C THR A 164 7.07 13.69 -2.96
N ASP A 165 7.25 14.97 -3.28
CA ASP A 165 6.56 16.11 -2.67
C ASP A 165 5.04 16.02 -2.82
N ILE A 166 4.55 15.69 -4.02
CA ILE A 166 3.12 15.50 -4.27
C ILE A 166 2.65 14.17 -3.69
N ALA A 167 3.48 13.12 -3.78
CA ALA A 167 3.15 11.81 -3.23
C ALA A 167 2.98 11.81 -1.70
N LEU A 168 3.63 12.74 -0.97
CA LEU A 168 3.51 12.90 0.48
C LEU A 168 2.18 13.53 0.92
N VAL A 169 1.49 14.24 0.03
CA VAL A 169 0.22 14.94 0.33
C VAL A 169 -1.00 14.06 0.01
N LEU A 170 -0.82 13.02 -0.80
CA LEU A 170 -1.84 12.06 -1.26
C LEU A 170 -2.03 10.88 -0.30
#